data_AF-A0A7J4B394-F1
#
_entry.id   AF-A0A7J4B394-F1
#
_cell.length_a   1.000
_cell.length_b   1.000
_cell.length_c   1.000
_cell.angle_alpha   90.00
_cell.angle_beta   90.00
_cell.angle_gamma   90.00
#
_symmetry.space_group_name_H-M   'P 1'
#
loop_
_entity.id
_entity.type
_entity.pdbx_description
1 polymer ?
#
loop_
_entity_poly.entity_id
_entity_poly.type
_entity_poly.pdbx_seq_one_letter_code
_entity_poly.pdbx_strand_id
1 'polypeptide(L)'
;MVLWEMPDRENAYAHLESWYQWVASSDIGSSMKRLANTIKAHSTRLLNYFPDHLTSGLMERINSLIQAAKAKARGYRNPRYLKTIIYLIAGTLDFGLPT
;
A
#
# COMPACT_ATOMS: atom_id res chain seq x y z
N MET A 1 -0.75 3.85 21.03
CA MET A 1 -1.38 2.80 20.21
C MET A 1 -1.22 3.20 18.76
N VAL A 2 -0.71 2.32 17.91
CA VAL A 2 -0.41 2.66 16.51
C VAL A 2 -1.67 2.46 15.66
N LEU A 3 -1.87 3.28 14.62
CA LEU A 3 -3.05 3.19 13.73
C LEU A 3 -3.31 1.76 13.25
N TRP A 4 -2.26 1.01 12.91
CA TRP A 4 -2.33 -0.35 12.36
C TRP A 4 -2.76 -1.44 13.35
N GLU A 5 -2.79 -1.14 14.65
CA GLU A 5 -3.20 -2.07 15.71
C GLU A 5 -4.69 -1.92 16.06
N MET A 6 -5.41 -1.02 15.38
CA MET A 6 -6.82 -0.78 15.61
C MET A 6 -7.65 -1.99 15.15
N PRO A 7 -8.69 -2.39 15.92
CA PRO A 7 -9.44 -3.60 15.65
C PRO A 7 -10.25 -3.53 14.35
N ASP A 8 -10.67 -2.33 13.96
CA ASP A 8 -11.49 -2.11 12.78
C ASP A 8 -11.29 -0.70 12.20
N ARG A 9 -11.87 -0.50 11.01
CA ARG A 9 -11.81 0.74 10.25
C ARG A 9 -12.37 1.95 11.01
N GLU A 10 -13.38 1.73 11.84
CA GLU A 10 -14.09 2.80 12.56
C GLU A 10 -13.23 3.32 13.71
N ASN A 11 -12.66 2.42 14.51
CA ASN A 11 -11.69 2.74 15.54
C ASN A 11 -10.43 3.40 14.96
N ALA A 12 -9.96 2.93 13.80
CA ALA A 12 -8.85 3.57 13.09
C ALA A 12 -9.19 4.98 12.61
N TYR A 13 -10.41 5.21 12.11
CA TYR A 13 -10.86 6.54 11.71
C TYR A 13 -10.93 7.49 12.92
N ALA A 14 -11.55 7.04 14.02
CA ALA A 14 -11.67 7.83 15.24
C ALA A 14 -10.28 8.18 15.82
N HIS A 15 -9.35 7.24 15.80
CA HIS A 15 -7.97 7.48 16.24
C HIS A 15 -7.25 8.49 15.34
N LEU A 16 -7.36 8.35 14.01
CA LEU A 16 -6.75 9.26 13.04
C LEU A 16 -7.35 10.67 13.17
N GLU A 17 -8.66 10.78 13.41
CA GLU A 17 -9.34 12.06 13.62
C GLU A 17 -8.89 12.73 14.91
N SER A 18 -8.83 11.99 16.02
CA SER A 18 -8.34 12.52 17.29
C SER A 18 -6.89 13.02 17.18
N TRP A 19 -6.04 12.29 16.46
CA TRP A 19 -4.66 12.70 16.20
C TRP A 19 -4.60 13.96 15.31
N TYR A 20 -5.41 14.02 14.25
CA TYR A 20 -5.48 15.19 13.39
C TYR A 20 -5.87 16.46 14.15
N GLN A 21 -6.92 16.38 14.97
CA GLN A 21 -7.39 17.49 15.79
C GLN A 21 -6.30 17.94 16.78
N TRP A 22 -5.59 17.00 17.39
CA TRP A 22 -4.45 17.30 18.26
C TRP A 22 -3.33 18.04 17.52
N VAL A 23 -2.94 17.60 16.32
CA VAL A 23 -1.91 18.30 15.53
C VAL A 23 -2.39 19.69 15.11
N ALA A 24 -3.67 19.83 14.73
CA ALA A 24 -4.25 21.09 14.33
C ALA A 24 -4.29 22.11 15.48
N SER A 25 -4.64 21.65 16.69
CA SER A 25 -4.72 22.48 17.90
C SER A 25 -3.35 22.75 18.54
N SER A 26 -2.35 21.90 18.28
CA SER A 26 -1.02 22.05 18.86
C SER A 26 -0.21 23.13 18.15
N ASP A 27 0.72 23.76 18.86
CA ASP A 27 1.61 24.78 18.30
C ASP A 27 2.84 24.15 17.61
N ILE A 28 2.63 22.99 17.00
CA ILE A 28 3.67 22.26 16.29
C ILE A 28 3.86 22.96 14.94
N GLY A 29 5.12 23.11 14.53
CA GLY A 29 5.50 23.85 13.34
C GLY A 29 4.70 23.49 12.08
N SER A 30 4.63 24.46 11.16
CA SER A 30 3.83 24.39 9.93
C SER A 30 4.04 23.11 9.10
N SER A 31 5.23 22.52 9.13
CA SER A 31 5.55 21.25 8.46
C SER A 31 4.69 20.08 8.97
N MET A 32 4.47 19.98 10.28
CA MET A 32 3.65 18.91 10.85
C MET A 32 2.17 19.10 10.53
N LYS A 33 1.70 20.35 10.55
CA LYS A 33 0.32 20.68 10.14
C LYS A 33 0.08 20.37 8.66
N ARG A 34 1.05 20.63 7.78
CA ARG A 34 0.99 20.22 6.36
C ARG A 34 0.92 18.70 6.22
N LEU A 35 1.74 17.95 6.97
CA LEU A 35 1.70 16.49 6.96
C LEU A 35 0.33 15.96 7.40
N ALA A 36 -0.23 16.49 8.50
CA ALA A 36 -1.53 16.09 9.00
C ALA A 36 -2.65 16.35 7.98
N ASN A 37 -2.62 17.49 7.29
CA ASN A 37 -3.57 17.79 6.21
C ASN A 37 -3.45 16.80 5.04
N THR A 38 -2.23 16.44 4.64
CA THR A 38 -2.00 15.42 3.58
C THR A 38 -2.53 14.05 4.01
N ILE A 39 -2.26 13.63 5.24
CA ILE A 39 -2.76 12.37 5.80
C ILE A 39 -4.29 12.36 5.86
N LYS A 40 -4.90 13.47 6.29
CA LYS A 40 -6.37 13.62 6.33
C LYS A 40 -6.98 13.53 4.93
N ALA A 41 -6.39 14.19 3.93
CA ALA A 41 -6.83 14.14 2.54
C ALA A 41 -6.75 12.74 1.93
N HIS A 42 -5.79 11.92 2.38
CA HIS A 42 -5.60 10.54 1.93
C HIS A 42 -6.10 9.47 2.93
N SER A 43 -6.82 9.88 3.98
CA SER A 43 -7.27 9.00 5.06
C SER A 43 -8.10 7.81 4.57
N THR A 44 -8.94 8.01 3.55
CA THR A 44 -9.71 6.93 2.92
C THR A 44 -8.81 5.79 2.41
N ARG A 45 -7.66 6.10 1.81
CA ARG A 45 -6.72 5.07 1.33
C ARG A 45 -6.03 4.35 2.48
N LEU A 46 -5.67 5.08 3.54
CA LEU A 46 -5.07 4.49 4.74
C LEU A 46 -6.05 3.54 5.44
N LEU A 47 -7.32 3.92 5.50
CA LEU A 47 -8.39 3.15 6.15
C LEU A 47 -8.88 1.96 5.32
N ASN A 48 -8.60 1.91 4.03
CA ASN A 48 -8.83 0.73 3.20
C ASN A 48 -7.89 -0.44 3.54
N TYR A 49 -6.89 -0.23 4.41
CA TYR A 49 -6.11 -1.31 4.99
C TYR A 49 -6.94 -2.27 5.87
N PHE A 50 -7.95 -1.78 6.61
CA PHE A 50 -8.67 -2.61 7.59
C PHE A 50 -9.59 -3.70 7.00
N PRO A 51 -10.28 -3.52 5.85
CA PRO A 51 -11.09 -4.61 5.29
C PRO A 51 -10.27 -5.75 4.70
N ASP A 52 -9.15 -5.47 4.01
CA ASP A 52 -8.42 -6.48 3.24
C ASP A 52 -6.98 -6.72 3.71
N HIS A 53 -6.47 -5.93 4.68
CA HIS A 53 -5.06 -5.84 5.06
C HIS A 53 -4.09 -5.60 3.89
N LEU A 54 -4.62 -5.16 2.74
CA LEU A 54 -3.86 -4.86 1.54
C LEU A 54 -3.20 -3.49 1.70
N THR A 55 -1.93 -3.49 2.12
CA THR A 55 -1.12 -2.27 2.16
C THR A 55 -0.73 -1.85 0.74
N SER A 56 -0.56 -0.54 0.53
CA SER A 56 0.13 -0.02 -0.66
C SER A 56 1.49 -0.70 -0.85
N GLY A 57 2.17 -1.10 0.24
CA GLY A 57 3.44 -1.82 0.20
C GLY A 57 3.37 -3.18 -0.50
N LEU A 58 2.28 -3.95 -0.33
CA LEU A 58 2.09 -5.20 -1.08
C LEU A 58 1.92 -4.92 -2.57
N MET A 59 1.11 -3.91 -2.92
CA MET A 59 0.90 -3.51 -4.31
C MET A 59 2.19 -2.94 -4.94
N GLU A 60 2.97 -2.17 -4.18
CA GLU A 60 4.27 -1.62 -4.59
C GLU A 60 5.30 -2.71 -4.81
N ARG A 61 5.34 -3.74 -3.94
CA ARG A 61 6.20 -4.92 -4.12
C ARG A 61 5.87 -5.64 -5.43
N ILE A 62 4.58 -5.90 -5.68
CA ILE A 62 4.12 -6.52 -6.92
C ILE A 62 4.48 -5.63 -8.11
N ASN A 63 4.22 -4.33 -8.04
CA ASN A 63 4.52 -3.40 -9.12
C ASN A 63 6.03 -3.36 -9.44
N SER A 64 6.88 -3.40 -8.42
CA SER A 64 8.34 -3.43 -8.57
C SER A 64 8.81 -4.70 -9.27
N LEU A 65 8.25 -5.86 -8.93
CA LEU A 65 8.52 -7.13 -9.59
C LEU A 65 8.10 -7.10 -11.08
N ILE A 66 6.93 -6.54 -11.39
CA ILE A 66 6.44 -6.40 -12.77
C ILE A 66 7.34 -5.45 -13.57
N GLN A 67 7.77 -4.34 -12.97
CA GLN A 67 8.67 -3.39 -13.62
C GLN A 67 10.05 -4.00 -13.87
N ALA A 68 10.61 -4.73 -12.92
CA ALA A 68 11.88 -5.45 -13.10
C ALA A 68 11.80 -6.47 -14.25
N ALA A 69 10.68 -7.21 -14.35
CA ALA A 69 10.45 -8.13 -15.46
C ALA A 69 10.40 -7.42 -16.81
N LYS A 70 9.67 -6.30 -16.90
CA LYS A 70 9.61 -5.47 -18.11
C LYS A 70 10.99 -4.92 -18.50
N ALA A 71 11.76 -4.42 -17.53
CA ALA A 71 13.10 -3.91 -17.75
C ALA A 71 14.05 -5.00 -18.28
N LYS A 72 14.01 -6.20 -17.68
CA LYS A 72 14.78 -7.37 -18.12
C LYS A 72 14.46 -7.78 -19.56
N ALA A 73 13.19 -7.72 -19.94
CA ALA A 73 12.75 -8.04 -21.30
C ALA A 73 12.94 -6.88 -22.31
N ARG A 74 13.32 -5.68 -21.86
CA ARG A 74 13.28 -4.43 -22.64
C ARG A 74 11.89 -4.15 -23.24
N GLY A 75 10.85 -4.51 -22.50
CA GLY A 75 9.46 -4.45 -22.90
C GLY A 75 8.94 -5.75 -23.51
N TYR A 76 7.65 -6.02 -23.30
CA TYR A 76 6.97 -7.16 -23.91
C TYR A 76 6.14 -6.67 -25.09
N ARG A 77 6.43 -7.15 -26.31
CA ARG A 77 5.67 -6.80 -27.51
C ARG A 77 4.25 -7.39 -27.50
N ASN A 78 4.06 -8.52 -26.82
CA ASN A 78 2.78 -9.22 -26.76
C ASN A 78 2.25 -9.26 -25.31
N PRO A 79 1.04 -8.72 -25.04
CA PRO A 79 0.48 -8.64 -23.70
C PRO A 79 0.15 -10.01 -23.08
N ARG A 80 -0.02 -11.07 -23.88
CA ARG A 80 -0.19 -12.43 -23.36
C ARG A 80 1.07 -12.90 -22.64
N TYR A 81 2.25 -12.65 -23.22
CA TYR A 81 3.52 -12.99 -22.59
C TYR A 81 3.76 -12.20 -21.31
N LEU A 82 3.39 -10.90 -21.29
CA LEU A 82 3.44 -10.11 -20.07
C LEU A 82 2.56 -10.73 -18.97
N LYS A 83 1.31 -11.12 -19.28
CA LYS A 83 0.43 -11.79 -18.30
C LYS A 83 1.04 -13.10 -17.79
N THR A 84 1.58 -13.94 -18.66
CA THR A 84 2.24 -15.20 -18.27
C THR A 84 3.39 -14.95 -17.30
N ILE A 85 4.24 -13.96 -17.56
CA ILE A 85 5.35 -13.61 -16.68
C ILE A 85 4.85 -13.06 -15.34
N ILE A 86 3.78 -12.26 -15.33
CA ILE A 86 3.17 -11.78 -14.10
C ILE A 86 2.68 -12.97 -13.24
N TYR A 87 1.97 -13.94 -13.84
CA TYR A 87 1.56 -15.15 -13.12
C TYR A 87 2.75 -15.99 -12.63
N LEU A 88 3.83 -16.07 -13.42
CA LEU A 88 5.05 -16.78 -13.02
C LEU A 88 5.72 -16.14 -11.80
N ILE A 89 5.76 -14.81 -11.74
CA ILE A 89 6.48 -14.07 -10.69
C ILE A 89 5.63 -13.86 -9.43
N ALA A 90 4.34 -13.56 -9.60
CA ALA A 90 3.44 -13.21 -8.50
C ALA A 90 2.51 -14.34 -8.07
N GLY A 91 2.38 -15.40 -8.87
CA GLY A 91 1.36 -16.43 -8.68
C GLY A 91 1.71 -17.54 -7.69
N THR A 92 2.90 -17.54 -7.07
CA THR A 92 3.32 -18.60 -6.13
C THR A 92 3.10 -20.01 -6.72
N LEU A 93 3.40 -20.17 -8.01
CA LEU A 93 3.18 -21.42 -8.73
C LEU A 93 4.19 -22.46 -8.25
N ASP A 94 3.70 -23.56 -7.71
CA ASP A 94 4.51 -24.76 -7.46
C ASP A 94 4.68 -25.51 -8.78
N PHE A 95 5.93 -25.63 -9.23
CA PHE A 95 6.26 -26.28 -10.49
C PHE A 95 6.49 -27.79 -10.34
N GLY A 96 6.39 -28.34 -9.12
CA GLY A 96 6.56 -29.78 -8.88
C GLY A 96 7.86 -30.32 -9.47
N LEU A 97 8.93 -29.52 -9.44
CA LEU A 97 10.22 -29.90 -10.01
C LEU A 97 10.84 -30.98 -9.12
N PRO A 98 11.34 -32.10 -9.68
CA PRO A 98 12.05 -33.10 -8.90
C PRO A 98 13.34 -32.47 -8.35
N THR A 99 13.48 -32.48 -7.03
CA THR A 99 14.74 -32.24 -6.29
C THR A 99 15.68 -33.42 -6.40
#